data_AF-A0A3D4CV71-F1
#
_entry.id   AF-A0A3D4CV71-F1
#
_cell.length_a   1.000
_cell.length_b   1.000
_cell.length_c   1.000
_cell.angle_alpha   90.00
_cell.angle_beta   90.00
_cell.angle_gamma   90.00
#
_symmetry.space_group_name_H-M   'P 1'
#
loop_
_entity.id
_entity.type
_entity.pdbx_description
1 polymer ?
#
loop_
_entity_poly.entity_id
_entity_poly.type
_entity_poly.pdbx_seq_one_letter_code
_entity_poly.pdbx_strand_id
1 'polypeptide(L)'
;MLKISRVTTIIVLLLTMVMAWGLMDTNIALIIWIGIGGLMAAFAGPLVMGALWKGVTRAGAYAGLASGFTVFVVLHSQWIDPEWFGQGGSIYSVATWIHDEGPNPHSCAAIGEAVSLAATFLVSKFSQPLPEAHLRKLFSGPEE
;
A
#
# COMPACT_ATOMS: atom_id res chain seq x y z
N MET A 1 16.27 -3.56 -27.72
CA MET A 1 15.54 -4.25 -26.63
C MET A 1 16.43 -5.09 -25.71
N LEU A 2 17.29 -6.00 -26.20
CA LEU A 2 18.12 -6.86 -25.31
C LEU A 2 19.10 -6.11 -24.38
N LYS A 3 19.72 -5.01 -24.83
CA LYS A 3 20.71 -4.27 -24.02
C LYS A 3 20.08 -3.60 -22.79
N ILE A 4 18.88 -3.04 -22.93
CA ILE A 4 18.15 -2.40 -21.83
C ILE A 4 17.78 -3.45 -20.78
N SER A 5 17.20 -4.57 -21.22
CA SER A 5 16.86 -5.68 -20.32
C SER A 5 18.08 -6.21 -19.55
N ARG A 6 19.21 -6.45 -20.22
CA ARG A 6 20.45 -6.89 -19.56
C ARG A 6 20.98 -5.88 -18.55
N VAL A 7 21.02 -4.60 -18.91
CA VAL A 7 21.47 -3.53 -18.01
C VAL A 7 20.56 -3.43 -16.79
N THR A 8 19.24 -3.49 -16.98
CA THR A 8 18.28 -3.50 -15.86
C THR A 8 18.49 -4.70 -14.95
N THR A 9 18.68 -5.92 -15.49
CA THR A 9 18.95 -7.10 -14.67
C THR A 9 20.22 -6.94 -13.85
N ILE A 10 21.31 -6.44 -14.44
CA ILE A 10 22.56 -6.19 -13.70
C ILE A 10 22.35 -5.17 -12.58
N ILE A 11 21.64 -4.07 -12.86
CA ILE A 11 21.35 -3.04 -11.86
C ILE A 11 20.52 -3.61 -10.71
N VAL A 12 19.44 -4.35 -11.00
CA VAL A 12 18.59 -4.97 -9.98
C VAL A 12 19.39 -5.94 -9.11
N LEU A 13 20.24 -6.78 -9.73
CA LEU A 13 21.09 -7.73 -8.99
C LEU A 13 22.05 -7.00 -8.03
N LEU A 14 22.73 -5.96 -8.51
CA LEU A 14 23.63 -5.16 -7.67
C LEU A 14 22.89 -4.48 -6.52
N LEU A 15 21.71 -3.89 -6.78
CA LEU A 15 20.88 -3.27 -5.74
C LEU A 15 20.44 -4.31 -4.70
N THR A 16 19.95 -5.47 -5.13
CA THR A 16 19.53 -6.55 -4.22
C THR A 16 20.70 -7.09 -3.40
N MET A 17 21.91 -7.19 -3.97
CA MET A 17 23.10 -7.61 -3.26
C MET A 17 23.47 -6.62 -2.15
N VAL A 18 23.44 -5.31 -2.45
CA VAL A 18 23.72 -4.26 -1.46
C VAL A 18 22.68 -4.27 -0.34
N MET A 19 21.39 -4.36 -0.69
CA MET A 19 20.32 -4.44 0.31
C MET A 19 20.43 -5.69 1.17
N ALA A 20 20.80 -6.84 0.59
CA ALA A 20 20.95 -8.09 1.32
C ALA A 20 22.01 -8.01 2.43
N TRP A 21 23.10 -7.27 2.23
CA TRP A 21 24.09 -7.05 3.29
C TRP A 21 23.51 -6.30 4.49
N GLY A 22 22.66 -5.29 4.24
CA GLY A 22 22.04 -4.51 5.32
C GLY A 22 20.93 -5.23 6.09
N LEU A 23 20.45 -6.37 5.57
CA LEU A 23 19.32 -7.13 6.14
C LEU A 23 19.74 -8.52 6.63
N MET A 24 21.03 -8.83 6.67
CA MET A 24 21.56 -10.17 6.97
C MET A 24 21.23 -10.67 8.39
N ASP A 25 21.08 -9.75 9.35
CA ASP A 25 20.80 -10.07 10.75
C ASP A 25 19.30 -10.15 11.09
N THR A 26 18.42 -9.87 10.13
CA THR A 26 16.96 -9.85 10.35
C THR A 26 16.32 -11.15 9.87
N ASN A 27 15.25 -11.59 10.54
CA ASN A 27 14.51 -12.79 10.15
C ASN A 27 13.98 -12.67 8.71
N ILE A 28 14.40 -13.59 7.84
CA ILE A 28 14.03 -13.65 6.41
C ILE A 28 12.50 -13.61 6.22
N ALA A 29 11.74 -14.27 7.10
CA ALA A 29 10.29 -14.26 7.04
C ALA A 29 9.69 -12.86 7.25
N LEU A 30 10.24 -12.09 8.20
CA LEU A 30 9.80 -10.71 8.46
C LEU A 30 10.15 -9.80 7.28
N ILE A 31 11.35 -9.94 6.71
CA ILE A 31 11.80 -9.15 5.55
C ILE A 31 10.85 -9.34 4.36
N ILE A 32 10.54 -10.60 4.02
CA ILE A 32 9.64 -10.93 2.92
C ILE A 32 8.26 -10.35 3.18
N TRP A 33 7.77 -10.47 4.43
CA TRP A 33 6.46 -9.97 4.79
C TRP A 33 6.37 -8.43 4.78
N ILE A 34 7.44 -7.72 5.14
CA ILE A 34 7.48 -6.25 5.00
C ILE A 34 7.30 -5.84 3.54
N GLY A 35 8.02 -6.51 2.63
CA GLY A 35 7.92 -6.24 1.20
C GLY A 35 6.54 -6.56 0.62
N ILE A 36 6.00 -7.74 0.92
CA ILE A 36 4.68 -8.18 0.45
C ILE A 36 3.57 -7.32 1.09
N GLY A 37 3.66 -7.05 2.39
CA GLY A 37 2.70 -6.25 3.14
C GLY A 37 2.59 -4.82 2.63
N GLY A 38 3.72 -4.19 2.29
CA GLY A 38 3.71 -2.85 1.69
C GLY A 38 3.07 -2.83 0.28
N LEU A 39 3.31 -3.86 -0.53
CA LEU A 39 2.64 -4.01 -1.83
C LEU A 39 1.14 -4.26 -1.66
N MET A 40 0.74 -5.12 -0.72
CA MET A 40 -0.67 -5.37 -0.45
C MET A 40 -1.39 -4.12 0.04
N ALA A 41 -0.81 -3.37 0.99
CA ALA A 41 -1.35 -2.10 1.47
C ALA A 41 -1.55 -1.09 0.34
N ALA A 42 -0.59 -0.96 -0.57
CA ALA A 42 -0.71 -0.07 -1.72
C ALA A 42 -1.80 -0.51 -2.71
N PHE A 43 -1.83 -1.79 -3.09
CA PHE A 43 -2.69 -2.25 -4.18
C PHE A 43 -4.07 -2.74 -3.76
N ALA A 44 -4.31 -3.02 -2.47
CA ALA A 44 -5.60 -3.53 -1.99
C ALA A 44 -6.76 -2.59 -2.36
N GLY A 45 -6.64 -1.29 -2.10
CA GLY A 45 -7.66 -0.30 -2.41
C GLY A 45 -8.09 -0.32 -3.88
N PRO A 46 -7.19 -0.03 -4.82
CA PRO A 46 -7.51 0.01 -6.25
C PRO A 46 -7.97 -1.33 -6.83
N LEU A 47 -7.35 -2.46 -6.43
CA LEU A 47 -7.69 -3.77 -6.97
C LEU A 47 -9.04 -4.27 -6.46
N VAL A 48 -9.26 -4.23 -5.16
CA VAL A 48 -10.49 -4.72 -4.53
C VAL A 48 -11.67 -3.84 -4.93
N MET A 49 -11.53 -2.51 -4.82
CA MET A 49 -12.60 -1.59 -5.21
C MET A 49 -12.82 -1.60 -6.73
N GLY A 50 -11.77 -1.73 -7.53
CA GLY A 50 -11.89 -1.82 -8.99
C GLY A 50 -12.62 -3.08 -9.46
N ALA A 51 -12.48 -4.19 -8.73
CA ALA A 51 -13.19 -5.44 -9.00
C ALA A 51 -14.64 -5.41 -8.50
N LEU A 52 -14.89 -4.85 -7.32
CA LEU A 52 -16.21 -4.89 -6.66
C LEU A 52 -17.12 -3.71 -7.02
N TRP A 53 -16.57 -2.58 -7.47
CA TRP A 53 -17.33 -1.35 -7.69
C TRP A 53 -16.96 -0.62 -8.98
N LYS A 54 -17.96 -0.43 -9.85
CA LYS A 54 -17.80 0.26 -11.16
C LYS A 54 -17.56 1.78 -11.05
N GLY A 55 -17.64 2.34 -9.84
CA GLY A 55 -17.49 3.78 -9.59
C GLY A 55 -16.06 4.24 -9.29
N VAL A 56 -15.06 3.34 -9.34
CA VAL A 56 -13.67 3.72 -9.06
C VAL A 56 -13.15 4.66 -10.14
N THR A 57 -12.62 5.80 -9.70
CA THR A 57 -12.02 6.80 -10.59
C THR A 57 -10.50 6.65 -10.61
N ARG A 58 -9.84 7.19 -11.65
CA ARG A 58 -8.36 7.21 -11.70
C ARG A 58 -7.76 7.93 -10.49
N ALA A 59 -8.34 9.08 -10.11
CA ALA A 59 -7.90 9.84 -8.95
C ALA A 59 -8.06 9.04 -7.65
N GLY A 60 -9.18 8.31 -7.49
CA GLY A 60 -9.40 7.43 -6.36
C GLY A 60 -8.40 6.28 -6.28
N ALA A 61 -8.11 5.62 -7.40
CA ALA A 61 -7.12 4.55 -7.45
C ALA A 61 -5.70 5.04 -7.07
N TYR A 62 -5.27 6.20 -7.58
CA TYR A 62 -3.97 6.76 -7.19
C TYR A 62 -3.93 7.21 -5.73
N ALA A 63 -5.03 7.79 -5.22
CA ALA A 63 -5.12 8.18 -3.82
C ALA A 63 -5.07 6.98 -2.87
N GLY A 64 -5.77 5.88 -3.21
CA GLY A 64 -5.67 4.61 -2.47
C GLY A 64 -4.26 4.04 -2.46
N LEU A 65 -3.62 3.99 -3.64
CA LEU A 65 -2.25 3.51 -3.77
C LEU A 65 -1.26 4.32 -2.92
N ALA A 66 -1.30 5.65 -3.07
CA ALA A 66 -0.40 6.53 -2.34
C ALA A 66 -0.66 6.46 -0.83
N SER A 67 -1.91 6.59 -0.40
CA SER A 67 -2.26 6.58 1.03
C SER A 67 -1.94 5.24 1.70
N GLY A 68 -2.25 4.10 1.08
CA GLY A 68 -1.93 2.78 1.61
C GLY A 68 -0.42 2.56 1.78
N PHE A 69 0.36 2.91 0.76
CA PHE A 69 1.82 2.82 0.84
C PHE A 69 2.39 3.77 1.89
N THR A 70 1.94 5.03 1.94
CA THR A 70 2.40 6.02 2.93
C THR A 70 2.07 5.57 4.35
N VAL A 71 0.86 5.08 4.62
CA VAL A 71 0.48 4.57 5.94
C VAL A 71 1.36 3.40 6.34
N PHE A 72 1.59 2.44 5.45
CA PHE A 72 2.48 1.31 5.74
C PHE A 72 3.90 1.78 6.11
N VAL A 73 4.48 2.71 5.35
CA VAL A 73 5.83 3.25 5.62
C VAL A 73 5.87 3.99 6.95
N VAL A 74 4.88 4.84 7.24
CA VAL A 74 4.83 5.64 8.46
C VAL A 74 4.69 4.77 9.70
N LEU A 75 3.81 3.76 9.65
CA LEU A 75 3.60 2.82 10.77
C LEU A 75 4.81 1.91 10.96
N HIS A 76 5.31 1.31 9.88
CA HIS A 76 6.44 0.38 9.95
C HIS A 76 7.76 1.07 10.33
N SER A 77 7.96 2.32 9.90
CA SER A 77 9.12 3.11 10.32
C SER A 77 8.99 3.69 11.73
N GLN A 78 7.89 3.41 12.45
CA GLN A 78 7.60 3.92 13.79
C GLN A 78 7.73 5.45 13.89
N TRP A 79 7.31 6.18 12.85
CA TRP A 79 7.39 7.64 12.84
C TRP A 79 6.35 8.33 13.73
N ILE A 80 5.34 7.59 14.19
CA ILE A 80 4.28 8.12 15.05
C ILE A 80 4.72 7.95 16.51
N ASP A 81 5.14 9.05 17.13
CA ASP A 81 5.45 9.05 18.55
C ASP A 81 4.15 9.23 19.36
N PRO A 82 3.77 8.27 20.23
CA PRO A 82 2.58 8.38 21.07
C PRO A 82 2.60 9.60 22.00
N GLU A 83 3.77 10.17 22.34
CA GLU A 83 3.87 11.37 23.17
C GLU A 83 3.18 12.59 22.54
N TRP A 84 3.01 12.62 21.21
CA TRP A 84 2.34 13.71 20.50
C TRP A 84 0.85 13.84 20.83
N PHE A 85 0.21 12.77 21.33
CA PHE A 85 -1.24 12.72 21.57
C PHE A 85 -1.66 13.07 23.00
N GLY A 86 -0.70 13.41 23.88
CA GLY A 86 -0.94 13.76 25.28
C GLY A 86 -1.26 12.55 26.16
N GLN A 87 -0.59 12.44 27.31
CA GLN A 87 -0.73 11.28 28.21
C GLN A 87 -2.16 11.19 28.79
N GLY A 88 -2.81 10.03 28.62
CA GLY A 88 -4.04 9.66 29.35
C GLY A 88 -5.36 9.65 28.55
N GLY A 89 -5.32 9.91 27.24
CA GLY A 89 -6.51 9.80 26.37
C GLY A 89 -6.67 8.43 25.70
N SER A 90 -7.87 8.11 25.20
CA SER A 90 -8.09 6.90 24.36
C SER A 90 -7.25 6.92 23.09
N ILE A 91 -6.98 8.10 22.53
CA ILE A 91 -6.10 8.29 21.36
C ILE A 91 -4.65 7.94 21.70
N TYR A 92 -4.19 8.27 22.92
CA TYR A 92 -2.86 7.89 23.39
C TYR A 92 -2.72 6.37 23.48
N SER A 93 -3.71 5.65 24.04
CA SER A 93 -3.67 4.18 24.10
C SER A 93 -3.66 3.51 22.73
N VAL A 94 -4.34 4.08 21.74
CA VAL A 94 -4.30 3.59 20.35
C VAL A 94 -2.95 3.91 19.72
N ALA A 95 -2.39 5.10 19.93
CA ALA A 95 -1.10 5.49 19.40
C ALA A 95 0.04 4.65 20.00
N THR A 96 0.01 4.36 21.31
CA THR A 96 0.99 3.46 21.94
C THR A 96 0.87 2.05 21.40
N TRP A 97 -0.36 1.54 21.23
CA TRP A 97 -0.57 0.23 20.61
C TRP A 97 -0.02 0.19 19.18
N ILE A 98 -0.29 1.20 18.35
CA ILE A 98 0.24 1.28 16.98
C ILE A 98 1.78 1.35 16.98
N HIS A 99 2.38 2.10 17.89
CA HIS A 99 3.83 2.23 18.00
C HIS A 99 4.49 0.91 18.44
N ASP A 100 3.90 0.21 19.40
CA ASP A 100 4.36 -1.09 19.89
C ASP A 100 4.15 -2.21 18.85
N GLU A 101 3.13 -2.05 17.99
CA GLU A 101 2.80 -2.97 16.90
C GLU A 101 3.57 -2.66 15.59
N GLY A 102 4.29 -1.52 15.52
CA GLY A 102 5.11 -1.13 14.36
C GLY A 102 6.15 -2.17 13.89
N PRO A 103 6.82 -2.91 14.80
CA PRO A 103 7.69 -4.03 14.42
C PRO A 103 6.95 -5.22 13.82
N ASN A 104 5.61 -5.30 13.98
CA ASN A 104 4.78 -6.34 13.37
C ASN A 104 4.25 -5.90 12.00
N PRO A 105 4.82 -6.41 10.91
CA PRO A 105 4.44 -6.00 9.56
C PRO A 105 3.04 -6.51 9.12
N HIS A 106 2.44 -7.47 9.83
CA HIS A 106 1.07 -7.94 9.55
C HIS A 106 0.02 -6.87 9.88
N SER A 107 0.10 -6.29 11.07
CA SER A 107 -0.82 -5.27 11.55
C SER A 107 -0.67 -3.96 10.76
N CYS A 108 0.58 -3.57 10.45
CA CYS A 108 0.86 -2.42 9.60
C CYS A 108 0.25 -2.56 8.19
N ALA A 109 0.35 -3.75 7.59
CA ALA A 109 -0.25 -4.03 6.29
C ALA A 109 -1.78 -3.92 6.35
N ALA A 110 -2.43 -4.53 7.35
CA ALA A 110 -3.88 -4.49 7.50
C ALA A 110 -4.43 -3.05 7.64
N ILE A 111 -3.74 -2.21 8.43
CA ILE A 111 -4.12 -0.80 8.59
C ILE A 111 -3.92 -0.05 7.27
N GLY A 112 -2.80 -0.27 6.58
CA GLY A 112 -2.53 0.31 5.27
C GLY A 112 -3.58 -0.09 4.22
N GLU A 113 -4.00 -1.35 4.19
CA GLU A 113 -5.06 -1.84 3.30
C GLU A 113 -6.40 -1.17 3.60
N ALA A 114 -6.79 -1.08 4.88
CA ALA A 114 -8.02 -0.41 5.29
C ALA A 114 -8.04 1.07 4.87
N VAL A 115 -6.92 1.78 5.05
CA VAL A 115 -6.80 3.18 4.61
C VAL A 115 -6.83 3.29 3.10
N SER A 116 -6.14 2.39 2.38
CA SER A 116 -6.15 2.35 0.91
C SER A 116 -7.56 2.16 0.35
N LEU A 117 -8.34 1.23 0.92
CA LEU A 117 -9.75 1.01 0.56
C LEU A 117 -10.60 2.25 0.83
N ALA A 118 -10.50 2.82 2.04
CA ALA A 118 -11.26 4.00 2.44
C ALA A 118 -10.95 5.21 1.56
N ALA A 119 -9.66 5.49 1.30
CA ALA A 119 -9.22 6.57 0.43
C ALA A 119 -9.69 6.35 -1.02
N THR A 120 -9.56 5.12 -1.54
CA THR A 120 -10.05 4.79 -2.89
C THR A 120 -11.55 5.05 -3.00
N PHE A 121 -12.33 4.64 -2.01
CA PHE A 121 -13.77 4.83 -1.98
C PHE A 121 -14.16 6.31 -1.87
N LEU A 122 -13.62 7.02 -0.88
CA LEU A 122 -13.94 8.43 -0.63
C LEU A 122 -13.54 9.30 -1.83
N VAL A 123 -12.30 9.20 -2.28
CA VAL A 123 -11.82 10.04 -3.40
C VAL A 123 -12.55 9.68 -4.69
N SER A 124 -12.89 8.41 -4.93
CA SER A 124 -13.71 8.05 -6.10
C SER A 124 -15.11 8.64 -6.04
N LYS A 125 -15.73 8.72 -4.85
CA LYS A 125 -17.06 9.32 -4.68
C LYS A 125 -17.07 10.83 -4.93
N PHE A 126 -15.99 11.52 -4.60
CA PHE A 126 -15.86 12.97 -4.79
C PHE A 126 -15.19 13.37 -6.13
N SER A 127 -14.69 12.42 -6.91
CA SER A 127 -14.01 12.67 -8.18
C SER A 127 -14.93 12.47 -9.38
N GLN A 128 -14.49 12.95 -10.56
CA GLN A 128 -15.24 12.77 -11.80
C GLN A 128 -15.37 11.29 -12.18
N PRO A 129 -16.59 10.80 -12.47
CA PRO A 129 -16.81 9.42 -12.85
C PRO A 129 -16.15 9.10 -14.19
N LEU A 130 -15.76 7.83 -14.36
CA LEU A 130 -15.12 7.35 -15.58
C LEU A 130 -16.13 7.32 -16.75
N PRO A 131 -15.72 7.64 -17.99
CA PRO A 131 -16.62 7.61 -19.14
C PRO A 131 -17.27 6.24 -19.34
N GLU A 132 -18.59 6.22 -19.59
CA GLU A 132 -19.36 4.97 -19.71
C GLU A 132 -18.85 4.03 -20.82
N ALA A 133 -18.30 4.58 -21.91
CA ALA A 133 -17.71 3.80 -22.99
C ALA A 133 -16.52 2.93 -22.52
N HIS A 134 -15.74 3.42 -21.55
CA HIS A 134 -14.62 2.66 -20.99
C HIS A 134 -15.11 1.57 -20.02
N LEU A 135 -16.14 1.86 -19.24
CA LEU A 135 -16.76 0.91 -18.32
C LEU A 135 -17.45 -0.24 -19.07
N ARG A 136 -18.17 0.05 -20.17
CA ARG A 136 -18.75 -0.99 -21.03
C ARG A 136 -17.66 -1.90 -21.59
N LYS A 137 -16.56 -1.36 -22.12
CA LYS A 137 -15.45 -2.18 -22.62
C LYS A 137 -14.82 -3.12 -21.57
N LEU A 138 -14.85 -2.75 -20.29
CA LEU A 138 -14.29 -3.54 -19.19
C LEU A 138 -15.27 -4.54 -18.58
N PHE A 139 -16.56 -4.21 -18.52
CA PHE A 139 -17.58 -4.98 -17.78
C PHE A 139 -18.61 -5.70 -18.63
N SER A 140 -18.81 -5.32 -19.89
CA SER A 140 -19.46 -6.17 -20.89
C SER A 140 -18.34 -6.90 -21.62
N GLY A 141 -18.29 -8.24 -21.49
CA GLY A 141 -17.33 -9.10 -22.19
C GLY A 141 -17.41 -8.93 -23.72
N PRO A 142 -16.52 -9.58 -24.49
CA PRO A 142 -16.52 -9.47 -25.95
C PRO A 142 -17.94 -9.75 -26.47
N GLU A 143 -18.49 -8.81 -27.23
CA GLU A 143 -19.77 -8.98 -27.90
C GLU A 143 -19.66 -10.21 -28.81
N GLU A 144 -20.51 -11.22 -28.58
CA GLU A 144 -20.77 -12.29 -29.53
C GLU A 144 -21.56 -11.77 -30.73
#